data_AF-A0A8C0Q2E8-F1
#
_entry.id   AF-A0A8C0Q2E8-F1
#
_cell.length_a   1.000
_cell.length_b   1.000
_cell.length_c   1.000
_cell.angle_alpha   90.00
_cell.angle_beta   90.00
_cell.angle_gamma   90.00
#
_symmetry.space_group_name_H-M   'P 1'
#
loop_
_entity.id
_entity.type
_entity.pdbx_description
1 polymer ?
#
loop_
_entity_poly.entity_id
_entity_poly.type
_entity_poly.pdbx_seq_one_letter_code
_entity_poly.pdbx_strand_id
1 'polypeptide(L)'
;MWVLALGGVFLATTQACILCQLSARDLSGRLAHVCSQVEAKWKDCGASWNFPAFALDEVSMNRVIEKTHRVLRVMEIKGSFSSLPLYQLWLQKIKLPQYTREALCAPACPRLLSSPAGGRTTLYNCSTCQSTQVRCWPKKRCFPGSHDLREARILLLSVLIAALLLGILSLVVESNYFKPKEDL
;
A
#
# COMPACT_ATOMS: atom_id res chain seq x y z
N MET A 1 -41.98 28.09 21.43
CA MET A 1 -41.15 26.90 21.64
C MET A 1 -40.53 26.47 20.32
N TRP A 2 -39.28 26.87 20.05
CA TRP A 2 -38.47 26.28 19.00
C TRP A 2 -37.06 26.13 19.57
N VAL A 3 -36.74 24.93 20.03
CA VAL A 3 -35.42 24.58 20.55
C VAL A 3 -34.53 24.28 19.35
N LEU A 4 -33.53 25.12 19.11
CA LEU A 4 -32.46 24.82 18.17
C LEU A 4 -31.63 23.67 18.75
N ALA A 5 -31.80 22.48 18.17
CA ALA A 5 -30.95 21.33 18.45
C ALA A 5 -29.53 21.63 17.93
N LEU A 6 -28.64 21.98 18.85
CA LEU A 6 -27.20 21.99 18.62
C LEU A 6 -26.75 20.56 18.31
N GLY A 7 -26.62 20.25 17.02
CA GLY A 7 -25.96 19.06 16.53
C GLY A 7 -24.48 19.12 16.90
N GLY A 8 -24.14 18.60 18.07
CA GLY A 8 -22.76 18.34 18.45
C GLY A 8 -22.17 17.30 17.50
N VAL A 9 -21.27 17.74 16.62
CA VAL A 9 -20.38 16.83 15.90
C VAL A 9 -19.49 16.18 16.97
N PHE A 10 -19.81 14.95 17.35
CA PHE A 10 -18.90 14.14 18.16
C PHE A 10 -17.59 14.04 17.39
N LEU A 11 -16.56 14.71 17.90
CA LEU A 11 -15.17 14.48 17.50
C LEU A 11 -14.86 13.05 17.88
N ALA A 12 -15.09 12.11 16.95
CA ALA A 12 -14.66 10.74 17.10
C ALA A 12 -13.16 10.77 17.39
N THR A 13 -12.78 10.41 18.60
CA THR A 13 -11.39 10.28 19.01
C THR A 13 -10.71 9.32 18.04
N THR A 14 -9.87 9.83 17.17
CA THR A 14 -9.14 9.06 16.16
C THR A 14 -8.10 8.20 16.88
N GLN A 15 -8.48 7.03 17.33
CA GLN A 15 -7.56 6.01 17.81
C GLN A 15 -6.95 5.29 16.60
N ALA A 16 -5.66 4.97 16.67
CA ALA A 16 -5.01 4.23 15.59
C ALA A 16 -5.62 2.82 15.37
N CYS A 17 -5.60 2.26 14.15
CA CYS A 17 -6.04 0.88 13.83
C CYS A 17 -5.52 -0.14 14.81
N ILE A 18 -4.24 0.06 15.18
CA ILE A 18 -3.53 -0.79 16.12
C ILE A 18 -4.40 -0.79 17.38
N LEU A 19 -4.71 0.34 18.01
CA LEU A 19 -5.58 0.42 19.18
C LEU A 19 -7.01 -0.12 18.99
N CYS A 20 -7.66 0.12 17.84
CA CYS A 20 -9.02 -0.36 17.60
C CYS A 20 -9.15 -1.89 17.44
N GLN A 21 -8.22 -2.53 16.72
CA GLN A 21 -8.17 -3.99 16.63
C GLN A 21 -7.29 -4.64 17.71
N LEU A 22 -6.54 -3.86 18.48
CA LEU A 22 -5.87 -4.30 19.72
C LEU A 22 -6.87 -4.60 20.85
N SER A 23 -8.16 -4.40 20.61
CA SER A 23 -9.21 -5.05 21.41
C SER A 23 -9.06 -6.58 21.37
N ALA A 24 -8.51 -7.15 20.29
CA ALA A 24 -8.09 -8.55 20.28
C ALA A 24 -6.95 -8.75 21.30
N ARG A 25 -7.12 -9.69 22.23
CA ARG A 25 -6.12 -10.12 23.24
C ARG A 25 -5.68 -9.03 24.23
N ASP A 26 -6.55 -8.07 24.54
CA ASP A 26 -6.32 -7.02 25.55
C ASP A 26 -4.99 -6.26 25.36
N LEU A 27 -4.58 -6.08 24.10
CA LEU A 27 -3.34 -5.36 23.83
C LEU A 27 -3.45 -3.88 24.23
N SER A 28 -4.64 -3.28 24.18
CA SER A 28 -4.85 -1.91 24.63
C SER A 28 -4.58 -1.77 26.13
N GLY A 29 -5.12 -2.68 26.95
CA GLY A 29 -4.86 -2.69 28.40
C GLY A 29 -3.39 -2.95 28.72
N ARG A 30 -2.76 -3.88 27.99
CA ARG A 30 -1.33 -4.17 28.13
C ARG A 30 -0.45 -2.99 27.72
N LEU A 31 -0.79 -2.32 26.63
CA LEU A 31 -0.07 -1.13 26.20
C LEU A 31 -0.22 0.01 27.23
N ALA A 32 -1.41 0.20 27.80
CA ALA A 32 -1.62 1.16 28.88
C ALA A 32 -0.76 0.84 30.11
N HIS A 33 -0.72 -0.44 30.52
CA HIS A 33 0.13 -0.90 31.62
C HIS A 33 1.62 -0.68 31.34
N VAL A 34 2.08 -0.99 30.13
CA VAL A 34 3.47 -0.75 29.72
C VAL A 34 3.77 0.75 29.66
N CYS A 35 2.85 1.56 29.14
CA CYS A 35 3.00 3.01 29.06
C CYS A 35 3.09 3.66 30.45
N SER A 36 2.30 3.20 31.44
CA SER A 36 2.40 3.73 32.82
C SER A 36 3.76 3.46 33.45
N GLN A 37 4.47 2.41 33.03
CA GLN A 37 5.83 2.10 33.51
C GLN A 37 6.91 3.00 32.88
N VAL A 38 6.65 3.61 31.72
CA VAL A 38 7.62 4.45 31.00
C VAL A 38 7.26 5.93 31.01
N GLU A 39 6.11 6.31 31.55
CA GLU A 39 5.58 7.67 31.52
C GLU A 39 6.56 8.72 32.07
N ALA A 40 7.35 8.36 33.09
CA ALA A 40 8.39 9.22 33.65
C ALA A 40 9.52 9.57 32.65
N LYS A 41 9.77 8.72 31.65
CA LYS A 41 10.82 8.91 30.62
C LYS A 41 10.25 9.23 29.24
N TRP A 42 9.02 8.83 28.98
CA TRP A 42 8.32 9.02 27.73
C TRP A 42 6.93 9.57 28.02
N LYS A 43 6.87 10.88 28.17
CA LYS A 43 5.62 11.61 28.35
C LYS A 43 4.73 11.38 27.13
N ASP A 44 3.46 11.14 27.36
CA ASP A 44 2.44 10.89 26.34
C ASP A 44 2.66 9.59 25.54
N CYS A 45 3.25 8.56 26.17
CA CYS A 45 3.39 7.21 25.59
C CYS A 45 2.10 6.76 24.92
N GLY A 46 0.95 6.79 25.60
CA GLY A 46 -0.32 6.37 25.00
C GLY A 46 -0.74 7.17 23.76
N ALA A 47 -0.54 8.49 23.76
CA ALA A 47 -0.90 9.35 22.64
C ALA A 47 0.04 9.18 21.44
N SER A 48 1.30 8.79 21.66
CA SER A 48 2.27 8.51 20.59
C SER A 48 1.88 7.31 19.71
N TRP A 49 0.97 6.47 20.18
CA TRP A 49 0.41 5.36 19.40
C TRP A 49 -0.73 5.79 18.48
N ASN A 50 -1.04 7.09 18.42
CA ASN A 50 -1.89 7.68 17.40
C ASN A 50 -1.08 7.94 16.14
N PHE A 51 -1.12 6.98 15.21
CA PHE A 51 -0.47 7.11 13.92
C PHE A 51 -1.31 7.96 12.94
N PRO A 52 -0.67 8.62 11.96
CA PRO A 52 -1.40 9.30 10.88
C PRO A 52 -2.29 8.33 10.10
N ALA A 53 -3.31 8.83 9.41
CA ALA A 53 -4.23 7.99 8.64
C ALA A 53 -3.48 7.15 7.59
N PHE A 54 -3.39 5.84 7.84
CA PHE A 54 -2.90 4.82 6.92
C PHE A 54 -3.94 3.72 6.78
N ALA A 55 -3.76 2.86 5.78
CA ALA A 55 -4.73 1.84 5.43
C ALA A 55 -4.02 0.51 5.15
N LEU A 56 -4.41 -0.54 5.86
CA LEU A 56 -3.82 -1.89 5.76
C LEU A 56 -4.85 -2.90 5.30
N ASP A 57 -4.42 -3.89 4.53
CA ASP A 57 -5.22 -5.10 4.30
C ASP A 57 -5.29 -5.95 5.57
N GLU A 58 -6.23 -6.89 5.62
CA GLU A 58 -6.46 -7.75 6.77
C GLU A 58 -5.24 -8.59 7.18
N VAL A 59 -4.49 -9.13 6.20
CA VAL A 59 -3.33 -9.97 6.48
C VAL A 59 -2.20 -9.15 7.09
N SER A 60 -1.94 -7.97 6.52
CA SER A 60 -0.97 -7.03 7.08
C SER A 60 -1.38 -6.54 8.47
N MET A 61 -2.68 -6.30 8.69
CA MET A 61 -3.21 -5.92 10.00
C MET A 61 -2.93 -6.99 11.06
N ASN A 62 -3.32 -8.23 10.77
CA ASN A 62 -3.09 -9.36 11.67
C ASN A 62 -1.61 -9.55 11.99
N ARG A 63 -0.72 -9.37 11.00
CA ARG A 63 0.74 -9.42 11.20
C ARG A 63 1.23 -8.32 12.15
N VAL A 64 0.72 -7.10 12.02
CA VAL A 64 1.07 -6.00 12.93
C VAL A 64 0.62 -6.30 14.34
N ILE A 65 -0.64 -6.72 14.52
CA ILE A 65 -1.22 -7.06 15.83
C ILE A 65 -0.39 -8.16 16.52
N GLU A 66 -0.12 -9.26 15.82
CA GLU A 66 0.69 -10.37 16.34
C GLU A 66 2.11 -9.92 16.72
N LYS A 67 2.73 -9.09 15.88
CA LYS A 67 4.07 -8.58 16.15
C LYS A 67 4.08 -7.68 17.37
N THR A 68 3.12 -6.76 17.50
CA THR A 68 2.98 -5.87 18.66
C THR A 68 2.75 -6.69 19.92
N HIS A 69 1.88 -7.68 19.87
CA HIS A 69 1.58 -8.58 20.99
C HIS A 69 2.85 -9.27 21.52
N ARG A 70 3.64 -9.84 20.61
CA ARG A 70 4.89 -10.53 20.95
C ARG A 70 5.92 -9.57 21.53
N VAL A 71 6.07 -8.38 20.96
CA VAL A 71 7.04 -7.37 21.43
C VAL A 71 6.68 -6.89 22.84
N LEU A 72 5.43 -6.51 23.08
CA LEU A 72 4.97 -6.11 24.42
C LEU A 72 5.17 -7.24 25.42
N ARG A 73 4.91 -8.50 25.02
CA ARG A 73 5.09 -9.65 25.91
C ARG A 73 6.55 -9.85 26.32
N VAL A 74 7.48 -9.68 25.37
CA VAL A 74 8.92 -9.78 25.68
C VAL A 74 9.35 -8.67 26.63
N MET A 75 8.83 -7.46 26.48
CA MET A 75 9.14 -6.34 27.37
C MET A 75 8.62 -6.56 28.79
N GLU A 76 7.38 -7.05 28.93
CA GLU A 76 6.79 -7.44 30.22
C GLU A 76 7.65 -8.50 30.93
N ILE A 77 8.02 -9.58 30.23
CA ILE A 77 8.83 -10.66 30.80
C ILE A 77 10.20 -10.16 31.24
N LYS A 78 10.82 -9.27 30.46
CA LYS A 78 12.14 -8.72 30.78
C LYS A 78 12.08 -7.58 31.80
N GLY A 79 10.90 -7.04 32.12
CA GLY A 79 10.75 -5.84 32.93
C GLY A 79 11.45 -4.59 32.35
N SER A 80 11.74 -4.58 31.04
CA SER A 80 12.49 -3.51 30.38
C SER A 80 11.75 -2.98 29.17
N PHE A 81 11.41 -1.69 29.24
CA PHE A 81 10.55 -1.01 28.28
C PHE A 81 11.29 0.03 27.43
N SER A 82 12.61 0.12 27.55
CA SER A 82 13.45 1.10 26.82
C SER A 82 13.38 0.96 25.30
N SER A 83 13.01 -0.22 24.80
CA SER A 83 12.86 -0.50 23.37
C SER A 83 11.49 -0.12 22.80
N LEU A 84 10.52 0.27 23.63
CA LEU A 84 9.17 0.59 23.20
C LEU A 84 9.10 1.82 22.28
N PRO A 85 9.80 2.95 22.57
CA PRO A 85 9.81 4.09 21.67
C PRO A 85 10.45 3.75 20.32
N LEU A 86 11.54 2.97 20.33
CA LEU A 86 12.21 2.52 19.10
C LEU A 86 11.29 1.63 18.26
N TYR A 87 10.53 0.74 18.90
CA TYR A 87 9.56 -0.11 18.22
C TYR A 87 8.41 0.70 17.62
N GLN A 88 7.84 1.65 18.37
CA GLN A 88 6.80 2.55 17.87
C GLN A 88 7.29 3.32 16.64
N LEU A 89 8.52 3.86 16.71
CA LEU A 89 9.10 4.65 15.62
C LEU A 89 9.34 3.81 14.36
N TRP A 90 9.87 2.59 14.53
CA TRP A 90 10.06 1.63 13.45
C TRP A 90 8.72 1.24 12.80
N LEU A 91 7.70 1.01 13.62
CA LEU A 91 6.36 0.67 13.15
C LEU A 91 5.79 1.81 12.28
N GLN A 92 5.86 3.05 12.78
CA GLN A 92 5.37 4.24 12.10
C GLN A 92 6.11 4.54 10.79
N LYS A 93 7.44 4.58 10.83
CA LYS A 93 8.24 5.11 9.72
C LYS A 93 8.56 4.07 8.66
N ILE A 94 8.63 2.79 9.04
CA ILE A 94 9.11 1.73 8.16
C ILE A 94 7.98 0.76 7.84
N LYS A 95 7.38 0.16 8.87
CA LYS A 95 6.59 -1.04 8.65
C LYS A 95 5.18 -0.77 8.13
N LEU A 96 4.50 0.23 8.67
CA LEU A 96 3.16 0.61 8.21
C LEU A 96 3.16 1.17 6.76
N PRO A 97 4.10 2.04 6.37
CA PRO A 97 4.23 2.47 4.97
C PRO A 97 4.53 1.31 4.01
N GLN A 98 5.40 0.36 4.43
CA GLN A 98 5.70 -0.84 3.65
C GLN A 98 4.44 -1.66 3.39
N TYR A 99 3.66 -1.98 4.44
CA TYR A 99 2.45 -2.77 4.28
C TYR A 99 1.35 -2.05 3.49
N THR A 100 1.21 -0.74 3.68
CA THR A 100 0.29 0.07 2.86
C THR A 100 0.66 -0.04 1.37
N ARG A 101 1.95 0.00 1.04
CA ARG A 101 2.44 -0.18 -0.33
C ARG A 101 2.19 -1.61 -0.84
N GLU A 102 2.46 -2.63 -0.03
CA GLU A 102 2.22 -4.03 -0.39
C GLU A 102 0.73 -4.30 -0.67
N ALA A 103 -0.17 -3.71 0.12
CA ALA A 103 -1.62 -3.86 -0.04
C ALA A 103 -2.18 -3.16 -1.30
N LEU A 104 -1.63 -1.99 -1.63
CA LEU A 104 -2.09 -1.15 -2.75
C LEU A 104 -1.44 -1.50 -4.09
N CYS A 105 -0.48 -2.42 -4.10
CA CYS A 105 0.28 -2.84 -5.27
C CYS A 105 0.07 -4.32 -5.59
N ALA A 106 0.46 -4.73 -6.79
CA ALA A 106 0.37 -6.15 -7.19
C ALA A 106 1.29 -7.03 -6.30
N PRO A 107 0.90 -8.28 -5.98
CA PRO A 107 -0.28 -9.01 -6.46
C PRO A 107 -1.56 -8.79 -5.64
N ALA A 108 -1.45 -8.21 -4.43
CA ALA A 108 -2.58 -8.00 -3.51
C ALA A 108 -3.68 -7.15 -4.14
N CYS A 109 -3.30 -6.26 -5.05
CA CYS A 109 -4.23 -5.59 -5.93
C CYS A 109 -4.03 -5.93 -7.42
N PRO A 110 -4.71 -6.95 -7.94
CA PRO A 110 -4.59 -7.35 -9.33
C PRO A 110 -5.23 -6.31 -10.26
N ARG A 111 -4.56 -6.02 -11.39
CA ARG A 111 -5.16 -5.22 -12.47
C ARG A 111 -6.28 -6.05 -13.12
N LEU A 112 -7.49 -5.50 -13.18
CA LEU A 112 -8.48 -5.96 -14.16
C LEU A 112 -7.95 -5.55 -15.54
N LEU A 113 -7.68 -6.54 -16.41
CA LEU A 113 -7.10 -6.33 -17.75
C LEU A 113 -7.87 -5.31 -18.61
N SER A 114 -9.12 -5.03 -18.26
CA SER A 114 -10.07 -4.21 -19.00
C SER A 114 -10.38 -2.84 -18.36
N SER A 115 -9.68 -2.42 -17.29
CA SER A 115 -9.89 -1.08 -16.71
C SER A 115 -8.58 -0.27 -16.59
N PRO A 116 -8.56 1.01 -17.04
CA PRO A 116 -7.42 1.91 -16.83
C PRO A 116 -7.27 2.31 -15.34
N ALA A 117 -8.33 2.17 -14.56
CA ALA A 117 -8.27 2.20 -13.10
C ALA A 117 -7.73 0.85 -12.61
N GLY A 118 -6.71 0.86 -11.75
CA GLY A 118 -6.20 -0.35 -11.12
C GLY A 118 -7.30 -1.15 -10.40
N GLY A 119 -6.99 -2.36 -9.94
CA GLY A 119 -7.93 -3.15 -9.15
C GLY A 119 -8.47 -2.40 -7.93
N ARG A 120 -9.40 -3.04 -7.23
CA ARG A 120 -9.87 -2.57 -5.92
C ARG A 120 -9.40 -3.53 -4.85
N THR A 121 -9.07 -2.98 -3.69
CA THR A 121 -8.74 -3.76 -2.50
C THR A 121 -9.46 -3.17 -1.29
N THR A 122 -9.70 -4.00 -0.28
CA THR A 122 -10.31 -3.56 0.98
C THR A 122 -9.19 -3.24 1.95
N LEU A 123 -9.16 -1.99 2.42
CA LEU A 123 -8.23 -1.59 3.48
C LEU A 123 -9.00 -1.11 4.71
N TYR A 124 -8.45 -1.39 5.88
CA TYR A 124 -8.91 -0.88 7.15
C TYR A 124 -8.31 0.50 7.39
N ASN A 125 -9.17 1.51 7.51
CA ASN A 125 -8.78 2.87 7.86
C ASN A 125 -8.40 2.91 9.34
N CYS A 126 -7.19 3.36 9.60
CA CYS A 126 -6.61 3.34 10.94
C CYS A 126 -6.90 4.53 11.80
N SER A 127 -7.63 5.52 11.31
CA SER A 127 -8.18 6.59 12.15
C SER A 127 -9.64 6.36 12.53
N THR A 128 -10.40 5.65 11.68
CA THR A 128 -11.86 5.45 11.86
C THR A 128 -12.24 4.00 12.18
N CYS A 129 -11.30 3.07 12.03
CA CYS A 129 -11.46 1.65 12.32
C CYS A 129 -12.54 0.97 11.47
N GLN A 130 -12.79 1.55 10.29
CA GLN A 130 -13.73 1.07 9.29
C GLN A 130 -12.96 0.46 8.11
N SER A 131 -13.48 -0.63 7.57
CA SER A 131 -13.02 -1.14 6.28
C SER A 131 -13.60 -0.30 5.14
N THR A 132 -12.76 0.03 4.16
CA THR A 132 -13.15 0.81 2.99
C THR A 132 -12.55 0.18 1.74
N GLN A 133 -13.34 0.16 0.66
CA GLN A 133 -12.84 -0.28 -0.63
C GLN A 133 -12.12 0.88 -1.31
N VAL A 134 -10.83 0.70 -1.60
CA VAL A 134 -10.00 1.73 -2.23
C VAL A 134 -9.53 1.28 -3.60
N ARG A 135 -9.31 2.27 -4.48
CA ARG A 135 -8.66 2.03 -5.77
C ARG A 135 -7.16 1.89 -5.58
N CYS A 136 -6.59 0.93 -6.28
CA CYS A 136 -5.17 0.65 -6.14
C CYS A 136 -4.30 1.65 -6.88
N TRP A 137 -3.02 1.67 -6.50
CA TRP A 137 -2.09 2.64 -7.05
C TRP A 137 -1.71 2.32 -8.50
N PRO A 138 -1.42 3.35 -9.31
CA PRO A 138 -0.86 3.15 -10.63
C PRO A 138 0.46 2.38 -10.56
N LYS A 139 0.74 1.51 -11.53
CA LYS A 139 1.98 0.70 -11.54
C LYS A 139 3.24 1.57 -11.46
N LYS A 140 3.27 2.75 -12.11
CA LYS A 140 4.39 3.69 -12.02
C LYS A 140 4.68 4.13 -10.58
N ARG A 141 3.65 4.27 -9.73
CA ARG A 141 3.80 4.57 -8.29
C ARG A 141 4.27 3.35 -7.50
N CYS A 142 3.78 2.16 -7.85
CA CYS A 142 4.17 0.91 -7.19
C CYS A 142 5.60 0.47 -7.53
N PHE A 143 6.02 0.65 -8.78
CA PHE A 143 7.25 0.12 -9.35
C PHE A 143 7.89 1.19 -10.26
N PRO A 144 8.53 2.22 -9.67
CA PRO A 144 9.27 3.21 -10.44
C PRO A 144 10.40 2.52 -11.23
N GLY A 145 10.50 2.80 -12.54
CA GLY A 145 11.48 2.17 -13.43
C GLY A 145 11.06 0.82 -14.04
N SER A 146 9.91 0.26 -13.67
CA SER A 146 9.37 -0.90 -14.39
C SER A 146 8.78 -0.44 -15.74
N HIS A 147 9.31 -0.95 -16.86
CA HIS A 147 8.63 -0.77 -18.14
C HIS A 147 7.23 -1.40 -18.06
N ASP A 148 6.21 -0.69 -18.55
CA ASP A 148 4.90 -1.29 -18.69
C ASP A 148 5.00 -2.38 -19.77
N LEU A 149 4.48 -3.59 -19.51
CA LEU A 149 4.42 -4.67 -20.50
C LEU A 149 3.73 -4.20 -21.80
N ARG A 150 2.84 -3.21 -21.68
CA ARG A 150 2.20 -2.52 -22.79
C ARG A 150 3.20 -1.73 -23.64
N GLU A 151 4.14 -1.05 -23.01
CA GLU A 151 5.19 -0.25 -23.66
C GLU A 151 6.17 -1.16 -24.39
N ALA A 152 6.58 -2.27 -23.75
CA ALA A 152 7.38 -3.31 -24.40
C ALA A 152 6.63 -3.95 -25.58
N ARG A 153 5.33 -4.21 -25.45
CA ARG A 153 4.48 -4.74 -26.54
C ARG A 153 4.36 -3.76 -27.70
N ILE A 154 4.20 -2.47 -27.44
CA ILE A 154 4.14 -1.43 -28.48
C ILE A 154 5.48 -1.35 -29.22
N LEU A 155 6.61 -1.35 -28.49
CA LEU A 155 7.94 -1.34 -29.10
C LEU A 155 8.16 -2.58 -29.98
N LEU A 156 7.82 -3.78 -29.49
CA LEU A 156 7.92 -5.00 -30.29
C LEU A 156 7.08 -4.94 -31.56
N LEU A 157 5.82 -4.49 -31.46
CA LEU A 157 4.95 -4.31 -32.63
C LEU A 157 5.55 -3.31 -33.62
N SER A 158 6.11 -2.20 -33.14
CA SER A 158 6.72 -1.18 -34.01
C SER A 158 7.94 -1.70 -34.76
N VAL A 159 8.81 -2.49 -34.11
CA VAL A 159 9.98 -3.12 -34.74
C VAL A 159 9.54 -4.15 -35.78
N LEU A 160 8.50 -4.93 -35.48
CA LEU A 160 7.99 -5.96 -36.37
C LEU A 160 7.35 -5.35 -37.64
N ILE A 161 6.60 -4.26 -37.49
CA ILE A 161 6.07 -3.49 -38.63
C ILE A 161 7.21 -2.89 -39.47
N ALA A 162 8.22 -2.30 -38.84
CA ALA A 162 9.36 -1.74 -39.56
C ALA A 162 10.13 -2.81 -40.36
N ALA A 163 10.35 -3.99 -39.78
CA ALA A 163 11.00 -5.11 -40.46
C ALA A 163 10.19 -5.62 -41.66
N LEU A 164 8.86 -5.71 -41.51
CA LEU A 164 7.97 -6.09 -42.61
C LEU A 164 8.00 -5.08 -43.75
N LEU A 165 7.95 -3.78 -43.43
CA LEU A 165 8.02 -2.72 -44.43
C LEU A 165 9.35 -2.73 -45.19
N LEU A 166 10.46 -2.93 -44.49
CA LEU A 166 11.78 -3.08 -45.11
C LEU A 166 11.83 -4.31 -46.02
N GLY A 167 11.26 -5.44 -45.59
CA GLY A 167 11.17 -6.65 -46.41
C GLY A 167 10.34 -6.44 -47.70
N ILE A 168 9.20 -5.76 -47.59
CA ILE A 168 8.37 -5.42 -48.75
C ILE A 168 9.12 -4.48 -49.70
N LEU A 169 9.80 -3.45 -49.18
CA LEU A 169 10.60 -2.55 -50.00
C LEU A 169 11.72 -3.29 -50.75
N SER A 170 12.42 -4.20 -50.08
CA SER A 170 13.43 -5.03 -50.73
C SER A 170 12.83 -5.89 -51.85
N LEU A 171 11.69 -6.53 -51.62
CA LEU A 171 10.95 -7.29 -52.65
C LEU A 171 10.53 -6.42 -53.83
N VAL A 172 10.03 -5.21 -53.58
CA VAL A 172 9.63 -4.28 -54.64
C VAL A 172 10.84 -3.85 -55.47
N VAL A 173 11.96 -3.52 -54.82
CA VAL A 173 13.21 -3.15 -55.50
C VAL A 173 13.72 -4.32 -56.34
N GLU A 174 13.78 -5.53 -55.78
CA GLU A 174 14.20 -6.73 -56.52
C GLU A 174 13.28 -7.02 -57.71
N SER A 175 11.95 -6.94 -57.54
CA SER A 175 11.00 -7.19 -58.63
C SER A 175 11.10 -6.16 -59.76
N ASN A 176 11.38 -4.90 -59.44
CA ASN A 176 11.56 -3.85 -60.44
C ASN A 176 12.91 -3.96 -61.15
N TYR A 177 13.95 -4.46 -60.47
CA TYR A 177 15.24 -4.74 -61.08
C TYR A 177 15.20 -5.97 -61.99
N PHE A 178 14.40 -6.98 -61.63
CA PHE A 178 14.21 -8.21 -62.41
C PHE A 178 13.14 -8.12 -63.49
N LYS A 179 12.44 -6.99 -63.68
CA LYS A 179 11.64 -6.78 -64.88
C LYS A 179 12.59 -6.78 -66.08
N PRO A 180 12.58 -7.80 -66.95
CA PRO A 180 13.39 -7.76 -68.15
C PRO A 180 12.90 -6.59 -69.00
N LYS A 181 13.85 -5.93 -69.64
CA LYS A 181 13.61 -4.90 -70.64
C LYS A 181 13.04 -5.58 -71.89
N GLU A 182 11.77 -5.99 -71.82
CA GLU A 182 10.98 -6.30 -73.02
C GLU A 182 10.59 -4.97 -73.63
N ASP A 183 11.52 -4.36 -74.36
CA ASP A 183 11.30 -3.34 -75.38
C ASP A 183 12.65 -3.05 -76.06
N LEU A 184 13.02 -3.92 -77.02
CA LEU A 184 13.64 -3.57 -78.30
C LEU A 184 13.52 -4.73 -79.29
#